data_AF-A0A9D6UKG5-F1
#
_entry.id   AF-A0A9D6UKG5-F1
#
_cell.length_a   1.000
_cell.length_b   1.000
_cell.length_c   1.000
_cell.angle_alpha   90.00
_cell.angle_beta   90.00
_cell.angle_gamma   90.00
#
_symmetry.space_group_name_H-M   'P 1'
#
loop_
_entity.id
_entity.type
_entity.pdbx_description
1 polymer ?
#
loop_
_entity_poly.entity_id
_entity_poly.type
_entity_poly.pdbx_seq_one_letter_code
_entity_poly.pdbx_strand_id
1 'polypeptide(L)'
;MRIKIPFRLVLFGFLGMIVLLLWPANPFDLSEIKIMVPEGASVRAVQRRLRRSGILPSWSAFLPAVRLLGAQNKIKAGEYLFSPSESLPRVVIKLLMGGVIPPQTV
;
A
#
# COMPACT_ATOMS: atom_id res chain seq x y z
N MET A 1 18.24 21.04 31.54
CA MET A 1 18.87 20.57 30.29
C MET A 1 17.83 20.63 29.16
N ARG A 2 17.83 21.70 28.34
CA ARG A 2 16.86 21.87 27.24
C ARG A 2 17.43 21.23 25.97
N ILE A 3 16.92 20.06 25.60
CA ILE A 3 17.29 19.37 24.36
C ILE A 3 16.80 20.20 23.18
N LYS A 4 17.72 20.91 22.51
CA LYS A 4 17.44 21.60 21.25
C LYS A 4 17.68 20.60 20.12
N ILE A 5 16.64 19.86 19.73
CA ILE A 5 16.73 19.01 18.55
C ILE A 5 16.77 19.93 17.34
N PRO A 6 17.85 19.94 16.54
CA PRO A 6 17.88 20.78 15.36
C PRO A 6 16.80 20.29 14.41
N PHE A 7 15.99 21.21 13.88
CA PHE A 7 14.87 20.92 12.98
C PHE A 7 15.26 20.00 11.81
N ARG A 8 16.52 20.09 11.36
CA ARG A 8 17.12 19.22 10.34
C ARG A 8 17.18 17.74 10.74
N LEU A 9 17.44 17.42 12.01
CA LEU A 9 17.49 16.04 12.52
C LEU A 9 16.09 15.46 12.67
N VAL A 10 15.12 16.28 13.09
CA VAL A 10 13.70 15.90 13.11
C VAL A 10 13.22 15.62 11.69
N LEU A 11 13.54 16.48 10.73
CA LEU A 11 13.17 16.30 9.33
C LEU A 11 13.81 15.05 8.71
N PHE A 12 15.10 14.79 8.99
CA PHE A 12 15.79 13.62 8.46
C PHE A 12 15.26 12.31 9.07
N GLY A 13 14.99 12.30 10.38
CA GLY A 13 14.35 11.17 11.05
C GLY A 13 12.91 10.93 10.56
N PHE A 14 12.14 12.00 10.35
CA PHE A 14 10.78 11.93 9.80
C PHE A 14 10.78 11.42 8.36
N LEU A 15 11.72 11.88 7.53
CA LEU A 15 11.88 11.43 6.16
C LEU A 15 12.30 9.96 6.10
N GLY A 16 13.27 9.55 6.94
CA GLY A 16 13.67 8.14 7.08
C GLY A 16 12.51 7.25 7.54
N MET A 17 11.69 7.72 8.48
CA MET A 17 10.50 7.02 8.96
C MET A 17 9.45 6.86 7.85
N ILE A 18 9.23 7.89 7.03
CA ILE A 18 8.34 7.80 5.86
C ILE A 18 8.86 6.75 4.87
N VAL A 19 10.16 6.77 4.54
CA VAL A 19 10.75 5.79 3.63
C VAL A 19 10.60 4.36 4.16
N LEU A 20 10.81 4.15 5.46
CA LEU A 20 10.64 2.86 6.13
C LEU A 20 9.19 2.37 6.02
N LEU A 21 8.20 3.25 6.20
CA LEU A 21 6.77 2.93 6.09
C LEU A 21 6.32 2.57 4.66
N LEU A 22 7.08 2.97 3.65
CA LEU A 22 6.81 2.69 2.23
C LEU A 22 7.51 1.40 1.74
N TRP A 23 8.34 0.77 2.58
CA TRP A 23 9.11 -0.41 2.22
C TRP A 23 8.20 -1.62 1.91
N PRO A 24 8.51 -2.45 0.90
CA PRO A 24 7.79 -3.68 0.61
C PRO A 24 7.79 -4.65 1.79
N ALA A 25 6.76 -5.51 1.85
CA ALA A 25 6.61 -6.52 2.90
C ALA A 25 7.73 -7.56 2.83
N ASN A 26 8.07 -8.01 1.62
CA ASN A 26 9.17 -8.93 1.40
C ASN A 26 9.79 -8.69 0.00
N PRO A 27 10.94 -8.01 -0.10
CA PRO A 27 11.55 -7.68 -1.39
C PRO A 27 12.08 -8.91 -2.16
N PHE A 28 12.27 -10.06 -1.49
CA PHE A 28 12.78 -11.28 -2.11
C PHE A 28 11.67 -12.22 -2.62
N ASP A 29 10.42 -11.95 -2.26
CA ASP A 29 9.28 -12.76 -2.69
C ASP A 29 8.62 -12.12 -3.90
N LEU A 30 8.95 -12.65 -5.07
CA LEU A 30 8.44 -12.25 -6.38
C LEU A 30 7.15 -12.99 -6.76
N SER A 31 6.56 -13.77 -5.85
CA SER A 31 5.33 -14.50 -6.13
C SER A 31 4.18 -13.55 -6.43
N GLU A 32 3.38 -13.86 -7.44
CA GLU A 32 2.17 -13.09 -7.75
C GLU A 32 0.96 -13.71 -7.05
N ILE A 33 0.36 -12.94 -6.15
CA ILE A 33 -0.83 -13.32 -5.39
C ILE A 33 -2.03 -12.61 -5.97
N LYS A 34 -3.01 -13.39 -6.42
CA LYS A 34 -4.27 -12.87 -6.93
C LYS A 34 -5.17 -12.45 -5.76
N ILE A 35 -5.60 -11.19 -5.75
CA ILE A 35 -6.50 -10.62 -4.76
C ILE A 35 -7.74 -10.04 -5.45
N MET A 36 -8.91 -10.53 -5.05
CA MET A 36 -10.18 -9.97 -5.46
C MET A 36 -10.59 -8.82 -4.53
N VAL A 37 -10.78 -7.64 -5.11
CA VAL A 37 -11.36 -6.46 -4.46
C VAL A 37 -12.84 -6.38 -4.83
N PRO A 38 -13.77 -6.63 -3.89
CA PRO A 38 -15.19 -6.60 -4.19
C PRO A 38 -15.67 -5.17 -4.47
N GLU A 39 -16.75 -5.07 -5.24
CA GLU A 39 -17.41 -3.80 -5.50
C GLU A 39 -17.93 -3.18 -4.20
N GLY A 40 -17.79 -1.85 -4.08
CA GLY A 40 -18.16 -1.12 -2.86
C GLY A 40 -17.27 -1.42 -1.64
N ALA A 41 -16.16 -2.15 -1.79
CA ALA A 41 -15.25 -2.41 -0.68
C ALA A 41 -14.67 -1.11 -0.11
N SER A 42 -14.83 -0.91 1.21
CA SER A 42 -14.16 0.20 1.89
C SER A 42 -12.63 0.04 1.85
N VAL A 43 -11.90 1.17 1.84
CA VAL A 43 -10.43 1.19 1.91
C VAL A 43 -9.87 0.33 3.04
N ARG A 44 -10.53 0.33 4.20
CA ARG A 44 -10.14 -0.51 5.35
C ARG A 44 -10.30 -2.00 5.06
N ALA A 45 -11.36 -2.39 4.36
CA ALA A 45 -11.57 -3.78 3.99
C ALA A 45 -10.49 -4.24 3.00
N VAL A 46 -10.15 -3.42 2.01
CA VAL A 46 -9.06 -3.68 1.05
C VAL A 46 -7.72 -3.80 1.77
N GLN A 47 -7.37 -2.83 2.63
CA GLN A 47 -6.15 -2.87 3.45
C GLN A 47 -6.05 -4.18 4.24
N ARG A 48 -7.12 -4.58 4.92
CA ARG A 48 -7.14 -5.80 5.73
C ARG A 48 -6.94 -7.05 4.88
N ARG A 49 -7.51 -7.10 3.67
CA ARG A 49 -7.30 -8.20 2.73
C ARG A 49 -5.83 -8.28 2.30
N LEU A 50 -5.27 -7.16 1.84
CA LEU A 50 -3.87 -7.10 1.39
C LEU A 50 -2.89 -7.47 2.51
N ARG A 51 -3.15 -7.00 3.74
CA ARG A 51 -2.33 -7.33 4.91
C ARG A 51 -2.41 -8.81 5.30
N ARG A 52 -3.61 -9.40 5.28
CA ARG A 52 -3.79 -10.84 5.53
C ARG A 52 -3.09 -11.71 4.50
N SER A 53 -2.92 -11.19 3.29
CA SER A 53 -2.30 -11.89 2.17
C SER A 53 -0.78 -11.68 2.09
N GLY A 54 -0.18 -10.98 3.05
CA GLY A 54 1.26 -10.70 3.06
C GLY A 54 1.73 -9.61 2.08
N ILE A 55 0.82 -9.01 1.30
CA ILE A 55 1.17 -7.93 0.36
C ILE A 55 1.54 -6.64 1.09
N LEU A 56 0.87 -6.37 2.21
CA LEU A 56 1.15 -5.20 3.04
C LEU A 56 1.74 -5.63 4.39
N PRO A 57 2.80 -4.95 4.87
CA PRO A 57 3.29 -5.17 6.21
C PRO A 57 2.26 -4.73 7.26
N SER A 58 2.40 -5.27 8.48
CA SER A 58 1.49 -4.99 9.59
C SER A 58 1.41 -3.50 9.96
N TRP A 59 2.55 -2.82 9.82
CA TRP A 59 2.78 -1.40 10.09
C TRP A 59 2.65 -0.50 8.83
N SER A 60 2.06 -1.00 7.74
CA SER A 60 1.91 -0.24 6.49
C SER A 60 1.14 1.08 6.64
N ALA A 61 1.65 2.13 5.98
CA ALA A 61 0.99 3.44 5.90
C ALA A 61 -0.12 3.51 4.82
N PHE A 62 -0.69 2.38 4.40
CA PHE A 62 -1.66 2.32 3.30
C PHE A 62 -2.90 3.21 3.53
N LEU A 63 -3.55 3.05 4.69
CA LEU A 63 -4.75 3.80 5.01
C LEU A 63 -4.54 5.32 5.08
N PRO A 64 -3.52 5.83 5.80
CA PRO A 64 -3.25 7.26 5.80
C PRO A 64 -2.82 7.76 4.41
N ALA A 65 -2.05 6.99 3.63
CA ALA A 65 -1.68 7.38 2.27
C ALA A 65 -2.91 7.56 1.36
N VAL A 66 -3.83 6.58 1.34
CA VAL A 66 -5.05 6.67 0.52
C VAL A 66 -5.95 7.83 0.95
N ARG A 67 -6.04 8.09 2.27
CA ARG A 67 -6.80 9.22 2.81
C ARG A 67 -6.20 10.57 2.43
N LEU A 68 -4.87 10.70 2.55
CA LEU A 68 -4.16 11.93 2.21
C LEU A 68 -4.30 12.26 0.71
N LEU A 69 -4.33 11.23 -0.14
CA LEU A 69 -4.58 11.36 -1.58
C LEU A 69 -6.06 11.63 -1.92
N GLY A 70 -6.98 11.60 -0.96
CA GLY A 70 -8.42 11.70 -1.20
C GLY A 70 -8.97 10.59 -2.10
N ALA A 71 -8.26 9.46 -2.20
CA ALA A 71 -8.51 8.44 -3.20
C ALA A 71 -9.36 7.26 -2.68
N GLN A 72 -9.96 7.43 -1.51
CA GLN A 72 -10.75 6.42 -0.81
C GLN A 72 -11.95 5.88 -1.60
N ASN A 73 -12.59 6.72 -2.41
CA ASN A 73 -13.72 6.34 -3.27
C ASN A 73 -13.29 6.07 -4.72
N LYS A 74 -11.98 6.08 -5.00
CA LYS A 74 -11.40 5.87 -6.33
C LYS A 74 -10.76 4.48 -6.50
N ILE A 75 -10.81 3.66 -5.46
CA ILE A 75 -10.36 2.26 -5.54
C ILE A 75 -11.32 1.52 -6.46
N LYS A 76 -10.79 0.94 -7.53
CA LYS A 76 -11.57 0.15 -8.46
C LYS A 76 -11.76 -1.27 -7.93
N ALA A 77 -12.90 -1.86 -8.25
CA ALA A 77 -13.19 -3.26 -7.99
C ALA A 77 -12.59 -4.14 -9.09
N GLY A 78 -12.26 -5.39 -8.76
CA GLY A 78 -11.72 -6.34 -9.71
C GLY A 78 -10.69 -7.30 -9.11
N GLU A 79 -10.14 -8.14 -9.99
CA GLU A 79 -9.00 -9.00 -9.66
C GLU A 79 -7.68 -8.29 -9.95
N TYR A 80 -6.78 -8.34 -8.97
CA TYR A 80 -5.45 -7.75 -9.05
C TYR A 80 -4.40 -8.80 -8.74
N LEU A 81 -3.26 -8.74 -9.45
CA LEU A 81 -2.05 -9.46 -9.07
C LEU A 81 -1.15 -8.50 -8.31
N PHE A 82 -0.80 -8.91 -7.09
CA PHE A 82 0.15 -8.20 -6.26
C PHE A 82 1.29 -9.13 -5.89
N SER A 83 2.49 -8.58 -5.75
CA SER A 83 3.63 -9.30 -5.17
C SER A 83 4.01 -8.70 -3.82
N PRO A 84 4.42 -9.49 -2.81
CA PRO A 84 4.94 -8.97 -1.55
C PRO A 84 6.18 -8.06 -1.70
N SER A 85 6.87 -8.19 -2.84
CA SER A 85 7.97 -7.31 -3.27
C SER A 85 7.53 -5.94 -3.76
N GLU A 86 6.24 -5.73 -4.03
CA GLU A 86 5.75 -4.44 -4.50
C GLU A 86 5.80 -3.38 -3.40
N SER A 87 6.25 -2.18 -3.77
CA SER A 87 6.25 -1.04 -2.87
C SER A 87 4.82 -0.55 -2.63
N LEU A 88 4.57 -0.03 -1.43
CA LEU A 88 3.27 0.50 -1.06
C LEU A 88 2.69 1.52 -2.07
N PRO A 89 3.46 2.48 -2.60
CA PRO A 89 2.93 3.42 -3.60
C PRO A 89 2.45 2.71 -4.87
N ARG A 90 3.16 1.67 -5.31
CA ARG A 90 2.79 0.90 -6.51
C ARG A 90 1.48 0.13 -6.29
N VAL A 91 1.32 -0.49 -5.11
CA VAL A 91 0.05 -1.14 -4.72
C VAL A 91 -1.10 -0.15 -4.74
N VAL A 92 -0.91 1.05 -4.16
CA VAL A 92 -1.94 2.11 -4.17
C VAL A 92 -2.26 2.55 -5.60
N ILE A 93 -1.25 2.80 -6.43
CA ILE A 93 -1.45 3.21 -7.84
C ILE A 93 -2.21 2.14 -8.63
N LYS A 94 -1.87 0.85 -8.46
CA LYS A 94 -2.59 -0.26 -9.12
C LYS A 94 -4.09 -0.27 -8.79
N LEU A 95 -4.44 -0.06 -7.53
CA LEU A 95 -5.82 0.00 -7.05
C LEU A 95 -6.60 1.21 -7.60
N LEU A 96 -5.91 2.33 -7.84
CA LEU A 96 -6.52 3.57 -8.34
C LEU A 96 -6.64 3.58 -9.88
N MET A 97 -5.60 3.17 -10.58
CA MET A 97 -5.59 3.17 -12.05
C MET A 97 -6.43 2.02 -12.62
N GLY A 98 -6.58 0.92 -11.87
CA GLY A 98 -7.31 -0.27 -12.34
C GLY A 98 -6.46 -1.13 -13.23
N GLY A 99 -5.33 -1.62 -12.71
CA GLY A 99 -4.57 -2.72 -13.31
C GLY A 99 -5.29 -4.05 -13.15
N VAL A 100 -6.59 -4.08 -13.46
CA VAL A 100 -7.44 -5.26 -13.38
C VAL A 100 -6.99 -6.21 -14.47
N ILE A 101 -6.75 -7.47 -14.11
CA ILE A 101 -6.42 -8.50 -15.10
C ILE A 101 -7.70 -8.69 -15.93
N PRO A 102 -7.68 -8.52 -17.26
CA PRO A 102 -8.84 -8.84 -18.07
C PRO A 102 -9.20 -10.32 -17.83
N PRO A 103 -10.49 -10.68 -17.69
CA PRO A 103 -10.89 -12.07 -17.54
C PRO A 103 -10.28 -12.86 -18.69
N GLN A 104 -9.57 -13.94 -18.35
CA GLN A 104 -8.98 -14.82 -19.35
C GLN A 104 -10.16 -15.43 -20.13
N THR A 105 -10.43 -14.91 -21.32
CA THR A 105 -11.27 -15.59 -22.30
C THR A 105 -10.50 -16.83 -22.72
N VAL A 106 -10.95 -17.97 -22.17
CA VAL A 106 -10.60 -19.32 -22.64
C VAL A 106 -11.04 -19.48 -24.09
#